data_AF-A0A317IA31-F1
#
_entry.id   AF-A0A317IA31-F1
#
_cell.length_a   1.000
_cell.length_b   1.000
_cell.length_c   1.000
_cell.angle_alpha   90.00
_cell.angle_beta   90.00
_cell.angle_gamma   90.00
#
_symmetry.space_group_name_H-M   'P 1'
#
loop_
_entity.id
_entity.type
_entity.pdbx_description
1 polymer ?
#
loop_
_entity_poly.entity_id
_entity_poly.type
_entity_poly.pdbx_seq_one_letter_code
_entity_poly.pdbx_strand_id
1 'polypeptide(L)'
;MILNIFKRDNLKFGLILGLLAPFLSLLIFYFIKFFPLFSFGDMFEALRTNKQMVTAISIPCLFLNILLFTLYINSHRDKTAKGIFAITLVFAVASLIFKFM
;
A
#
# COMPACT_ATOMS: atom_id res chain seq x y z
N MET A 1 17.71 4.35 14.55
CA MET A 1 17.57 3.75 13.20
C MET A 1 16.46 4.42 12.37
N ILE A 2 15.26 4.65 12.94
CA ILE A 2 14.12 5.32 12.26
C ILE A 2 14.46 6.74 11.75
N LEU A 3 15.29 7.52 12.47
CA LEU A 3 15.65 8.89 12.10
C LEU A 3 16.44 9.02 10.77
N ASN A 4 17.14 7.97 10.34
CA ASN A 4 18.02 8.04 9.16
C ASN A 4 17.28 7.78 7.84
N ILE A 5 16.08 7.18 7.91
CA ILE A 5 15.20 6.94 6.75
C ILE A 5 14.69 8.28 6.17
N PHE A 6 14.42 9.27 7.02
CA PHE A 6 13.91 10.59 6.64
C PHE A 6 14.95 11.51 5.98
N LYS A 7 16.24 11.12 5.96
CA LYS A 7 17.30 11.90 5.29
C LYS A 7 17.44 11.57 3.81
N ARG A 8 16.91 10.44 3.33
CA ARG A 8 17.08 10.01 1.94
C ARG A 8 16.08 10.70 1.02
N ASP A 9 16.60 11.47 0.06
CA ASP A 9 15.83 12.04 -1.05
C ASP A 9 16.19 11.33 -2.37
N ASN A 10 15.52 10.20 -2.62
CA ASN A 10 15.79 9.39 -3.81
C ASN A 10 14.50 8.75 -4.33
N LEU A 11 14.27 8.87 -5.64
CA LEU A 11 13.10 8.30 -6.30
C LEU A 11 12.96 6.79 -6.06
N LYS A 12 14.05 6.01 -6.23
CA LYS A 12 14.05 4.56 -6.03
C LYS A 12 13.65 4.20 -4.59
N PHE A 13 14.12 4.98 -3.63
CA PHE A 13 13.76 4.78 -2.22
C PHE A 13 12.26 5.05 -2.00
N GLY A 14 11.73 6.12 -2.59
CA GLY A 14 10.30 6.41 -2.57
C GLY A 14 9.44 5.32 -3.18
N LEU A 15 9.86 4.74 -4.31
CA LEU A 15 9.15 3.63 -4.96
C LEU A 15 9.10 2.39 -4.04
N ILE A 16 10.22 2.03 -3.41
CA ILE A 16 10.28 0.89 -2.49
C ILE A 16 9.40 1.16 -1.26
N LEU A 17 9.46 2.36 -0.68
CA LEU A 17 8.62 2.74 0.46
C LEU A 17 7.13 2.70 0.10
N GLY A 18 6.76 3.19 -1.09
CA GLY A 18 5.37 3.19 -1.55
C GLY A 18 4.77 1.79 -1.71
N LEU A 19 5.61 0.78 -1.97
CA LEU A 19 5.19 -0.62 -2.07
C LEU A 19 5.02 -1.31 -0.71
N LEU A 20 5.65 -0.79 0.34
CA LEU A 20 5.53 -1.38 1.68
C LEU A 20 4.11 -1.29 2.22
N ALA A 21 3.42 -0.16 2.04
CA ALA A 21 2.06 0.02 2.53
C ALA A 21 1.04 -0.98 1.95
N PRO A 22 0.98 -1.23 0.63
CA PRO A 22 0.14 -2.29 0.06
C PRO A 22 0.46 -3.68 0.57
N PHE A 23 1.75 -4.00 0.69
CA PHE A 23 2.18 -5.29 1.22
C PHE A 23 1.76 -5.48 2.68
N LEU A 24 1.95 -4.45 3.51
CA LEU A 24 1.53 -4.46 4.90
C LEU A 24 0.01 -4.57 5.04
N SER A 25 -0.74 -3.85 4.21
CA SER A 25 -2.21 -3.90 4.20
C SER A 25 -2.73 -5.30 3.91
N LEU A 26 -2.18 -5.97 2.89
CA LEU A 26 -2.52 -7.35 2.54
C LEU A 26 -2.19 -8.33 3.68
N LEU A 27 -0.99 -8.21 4.27
CA LEU A 27 -0.59 -9.06 5.40
C LEU A 27 -1.49 -8.88 6.61
N ILE A 28 -1.72 -7.64 7.02
CA ILE A 28 -2.58 -7.32 8.16
C ILE A 28 -3.99 -7.87 7.92
N PHE A 29 -4.55 -7.68 6.72
CA PHE A 29 -5.88 -8.19 6.39
C PHE A 29 -5.96 -9.72 6.46
N TYR A 30 -4.94 -10.42 5.94
CA TYR A 30 -4.85 -11.89 6.03
C TYR A 30 -4.85 -12.36 7.49
N PHE A 31 -3.98 -11.79 8.32
CA PHE A 31 -3.84 -12.22 9.72
C PHE A 31 -5.07 -11.92 10.57
N ILE A 32 -5.81 -10.85 10.26
CA ILE A 32 -7.03 -10.51 10.99
C ILE A 32 -8.22 -11.37 10.57
N LYS A 33 -8.34 -11.71 9.27
CA LYS A 33 -9.60 -12.25 8.72
C LYS A 33 -9.54 -13.70 8.25
N PHE A 34 -8.36 -14.20 7.89
CA PHE A 34 -8.19 -15.54 7.30
C PHE A 34 -7.35 -16.46 8.18
N PHE A 35 -6.32 -15.94 8.85
CA PHE A 35 -5.50 -16.74 9.75
C PHE A 35 -6.27 -17.14 11.03
N PRO A 36 -6.11 -18.38 11.56
CA PRO A 36 -5.30 -19.48 11.03
C PRO A 36 -6.07 -20.45 10.11
N LEU A 37 -7.37 -20.22 9.89
CA LEU A 37 -8.29 -21.19 9.29
C LEU A 37 -8.15 -21.32 7.77
N PHE A 38 -7.76 -20.24 7.10
CA PHE A 38 -7.73 -20.14 5.65
C PHE A 38 -6.34 -19.71 5.16
N SER A 39 -5.98 -20.20 3.97
CA SER A 39 -4.70 -19.90 3.33
C SER A 39 -4.73 -18.56 2.59
N PHE A 40 -3.56 -18.08 2.17
CA PHE A 40 -3.47 -16.91 1.28
C PHE A 40 -4.21 -17.13 -0.03
N GLY A 41 -4.25 -18.37 -0.55
CA GLY A 41 -4.99 -18.71 -1.76
C GLY A 41 -6.49 -18.45 -1.61
N ASP A 42 -7.05 -18.83 -0.46
CA ASP A 42 -8.47 -18.60 -0.13
C ASP A 42 -8.78 -17.10 -0.03
N MET A 43 -7.85 -16.30 0.53
CA MET A 43 -7.99 -14.85 0.55
C MET A 43 -8.03 -14.25 -0.86
N PHE A 44 -7.16 -14.70 -1.77
CA PHE A 44 -7.17 -14.20 -3.16
C PHE A 44 -8.45 -14.60 -3.90
N GLU A 45 -8.99 -15.78 -3.64
CA GLU A 45 -10.27 -16.20 -4.21
C GLU A 45 -11.43 -15.38 -3.64
N ALA A 46 -11.43 -15.11 -2.34
CA ALA A 46 -12.38 -14.22 -1.70
C ALA A 46 -12.30 -12.79 -2.25
N LEU A 47 -11.10 -12.30 -2.59
CA LEU A 47 -10.91 -10.99 -3.20
C LEU A 47 -11.48 -10.90 -4.60
N ARG A 48 -11.38 -11.96 -5.41
CA ARG A 48 -11.99 -12.01 -6.75
C ARG A 48 -13.51 -12.04 -6.70
N THR A 49 -14.06 -12.77 -5.74
CA THR A 49 -15.52 -12.98 -5.62
C THR A 49 -16.23 -11.86 -4.85
N ASN A 50 -15.50 -11.09 -4.03
CA ASN A 50 -16.09 -10.07 -3.17
C ASN A 50 -15.45 -8.67 -3.37
N LYS A 51 -16.13 -7.83 -4.14
CA LYS A 51 -15.71 -6.43 -4.44
C LYS A 51 -15.60 -5.54 -3.20
N GLN A 52 -16.32 -5.84 -2.12
CA GLN A 52 -16.19 -5.09 -0.86
C GLN A 52 -14.86 -5.41 -0.17
N MET A 53 -14.35 -6.65 -0.27
CA MET A 53 -13.03 -7.00 0.28
C MET A 53 -11.89 -6.26 -0.42
N VAL A 54 -11.97 -6.09 -1.74
CA VAL A 54 -11.01 -5.28 -2.49
C VAL A 54 -10.94 -3.86 -1.92
N THR A 55 -12.09 -3.27 -1.62
CA THR A 55 -12.17 -1.92 -1.02
C THR A 55 -11.60 -1.91 0.40
N ALA A 56 -11.92 -2.93 1.20
CA ALA A 56 -11.44 -3.06 2.58
C ALA A 56 -9.91 -3.17 2.68
N ILE A 57 -9.24 -3.78 1.70
CA ILE A 57 -7.76 -3.84 1.66
C ILE A 57 -7.15 -2.57 1.07
N SER A 58 -7.81 -1.99 0.07
CA SER A 58 -7.26 -0.84 -0.67
C SER A 58 -7.27 0.45 0.14
N ILE A 59 -8.30 0.69 0.96
CA ILE A 59 -8.39 1.89 1.82
C ILE A 59 -7.19 2.02 2.78
N PRO A 60 -6.87 1.03 3.64
CA PRO A 60 -5.73 1.13 4.55
C PRO A 60 -4.39 1.24 3.81
N CYS A 61 -4.24 0.57 2.67
CA CYS A 61 -3.08 0.70 1.80
C CYS A 61 -2.87 2.15 1.33
N LEU A 62 -3.90 2.75 0.72
CA LEU A 62 -3.84 4.11 0.20
C LEU A 62 -3.65 5.14 1.33
N PHE A 63 -4.32 4.93 2.47
CA PHE A 63 -4.18 5.79 3.63
C PHE A 63 -2.74 5.81 4.18
N LEU A 64 -2.13 4.64 4.39
CA LEU A 64 -0.75 4.54 4.86
C LEU A 64 0.24 5.20 3.88
N ASN A 65 0.01 5.05 2.58
CA ASN A 65 0.83 5.68 1.55
C ASN A 65 0.68 7.21 1.52
N ILE A 66 -0.53 7.73 1.72
CA ILE A 66 -0.77 9.18 1.85
C ILE A 66 -0.07 9.74 3.10
N LEU A 67 -0.07 9.00 4.21
CA LEU A 67 0.68 9.40 5.41
C LEU A 67 2.18 9.48 5.13
N LEU A 68 2.75 8.44 4.52
CA LEU A 68 4.17 8.44 4.13
C LEU A 68 4.48 9.60 3.17
N PHE A 69 3.67 9.77 2.13
CA PHE A 69 3.81 10.88 1.19
C PHE A 69 3.83 12.24 1.91
N THR A 70 2.86 12.47 2.81
CA THR A 70 2.72 13.73 3.56
C THR A 70 3.94 14.00 4.45
N LEU A 71 4.49 12.97 5.11
CA LEU A 71 5.69 13.11 5.92
C LEU A 71 6.92 13.51 5.08
N TYR A 72 7.10 12.91 3.90
CA TYR A 72 8.25 13.18 3.04
C TYR A 72 8.14 14.53 2.30
N ILE A 73 6.95 14.90 1.84
CA ILE A 73 6.76 16.20 1.15
C ILE A 73 6.94 17.37 2.12
N ASN A 74 6.42 17.28 3.35
CA ASN A 74 6.59 18.31 4.39
C ASN A 74 8.05 18.42 4.87
N SER A 75 8.84 17.37 4.68
CA SER A 75 10.27 17.36 5.00
C SER A 75 11.16 17.80 3.82
N HIS A 76 10.58 18.35 2.74
CA HIS A 76 11.27 18.76 1.51
C HIS A 76 12.08 17.62 0.84
N ARG A 77 11.53 16.40 0.86
CA ARG A 77 12.13 15.21 0.22
C ARG A 77 11.35 14.83 -1.04
N ASP A 78 11.34 15.75 -1.99
CA ASP A 78 10.43 15.69 -3.15
C ASP A 78 10.65 14.48 -4.05
N LYS A 79 11.89 13.97 -4.19
CA LYS A 79 12.15 12.79 -5.04
C LYS A 79 11.58 11.54 -4.39
N THR A 80 11.75 11.39 -3.07
CA THR A 80 11.15 10.28 -2.33
C THR A 80 9.62 10.39 -2.32
N ALA A 81 9.08 11.58 -2.07
CA ALA A 81 7.63 11.83 -2.10
C ALA A 81 7.02 11.51 -3.48
N LYS A 82 7.67 11.91 -4.58
CA LYS A 82 7.26 11.53 -5.95
C LYS A 82 7.23 10.02 -6.16
N GLY A 83 8.23 9.29 -5.64
CA GLY A 83 8.25 7.83 -5.73
C GLY A 83 7.09 7.18 -4.98
N ILE A 84 6.80 7.63 -3.76
CA ILE A 84 5.66 7.13 -2.97
C ILE A 84 4.36 7.41 -3.72
N PHE A 85 4.15 8.66 -4.17
CA PHE A 85 2.95 9.07 -4.89
C PHE A 85 2.73 8.30 -6.19
N ALA A 86 3.80 8.02 -6.94
CA ALA A 86 3.72 7.21 -8.16
C ALA A 86 3.18 5.81 -7.89
N ILE A 87 3.66 5.15 -6.83
CA ILE A 87 3.12 3.84 -6.43
C ILE A 87 1.67 3.94 -5.96
N THR A 88 1.32 4.98 -5.20
CA THR A 88 -0.06 5.22 -4.77
C THR A 88 -1.01 5.30 -5.96
N LEU A 89 -0.64 6.04 -7.02
CA LEU A 89 -1.44 6.14 -8.24
C LEU A 89 -1.57 4.79 -8.94
N VAL A 90 -0.46 4.06 -9.12
CA VAL A 90 -0.48 2.72 -9.74
C VAL A 90 -1.41 1.78 -8.96
N PHE A 91 -1.32 1.78 -7.63
CA PHE A 91 -2.13 0.91 -6.78
C PHE A 91 -3.61 1.33 -6.76
N ALA A 92 -3.90 2.63 -6.74
CA ALA A 92 -5.25 3.15 -6.84
C ALA A 92 -5.92 2.69 -8.14
N VAL A 93 -5.24 2.88 -9.28
CA VAL A 93 -5.72 2.42 -10.59
C VAL A 93 -5.88 0.89 -10.63
N ALA A 94 -4.88 0.14 -10.15
CA ALA A 94 -4.95 -1.32 -10.10
C ALA A 94 -6.14 -1.82 -9.25
N SER A 95 -6.38 -1.19 -8.09
CA SER A 95 -7.50 -1.56 -7.21
C SER A 95 -8.86 -1.25 -7.84
N LEU A 96 -8.98 -0.16 -8.60
CA LEU A 96 -10.19 0.18 -9.34
C LEU A 96 -10.44 -0.83 -10.45
N ILE A 97 -9.42 -1.12 -11.28
CA ILE A 97 -9.52 -2.13 -12.34
C ILE A 97 -9.96 -3.47 -11.75
N PHE A 98 -9.30 -3.93 -10.68
CA PHE A 98 -9.61 -5.20 -10.04
C PHE A 98 -11.02 -5.24 -9.41
N LYS A 99 -11.53 -4.09 -8.94
CA LYS A 99 -12.90 -3.99 -8.41
C LYS A 99 -13.96 -4.03 -9.52
N PHE A 100 -13.65 -3.53 -10.72
CA PHE A 100 -14.63 -3.36 -11.80
C PHE A 100 -14.59 -4.45 -12.88
N MET A 101 -13.49 -5.19 -13.00
CA MET A 101 -13.50 -6.50 -13.66
C MET A 101 -14.34 -7.52 -12.86
#